data_AF-A0A3P1AIL6-F1
#
_entry.id   AF-A0A3P1AIL6-F1
#
_cell.length_a   1.000
_cell.length_b   1.000
_cell.length_c   1.000
_cell.angle_alpha   90.00
_cell.angle_beta   90.00
_cell.angle_gamma   90.00
#
_symmetry.space_group_name_H-M   'P 1'
#
loop_
_entity.id
_entity.type
_entity.pdbx_description
1 polymer ?
#
loop_
_entity_poly.entity_id
_entity_poly.type
_entity_poly.pdbx_seq_one_letter_code
_entity_poly.pdbx_strand_id
1 'polypeptide(L)'
;MTLEEYTQYRTGTTKVPLIIRNMFFKPFVSSSFRDFWKYWNPSWGYFLLFYCYKPIRTFFPHWASLIITFLISGLFHDIIHIIPRLMKKGELVFPFITVWFLIISIGILLTEYLQIDFKKTNVMFRPIFHLGYLVGTFILTRYIDLSLG
;
A
#
# COMPACT_ATOMS: atom_id res chain seq x y z
N MET A 1 -0.33 21.21 -7.08
CA MET A 1 -1.17 20.06 -7.48
C MET A 1 -2.21 19.86 -6.40
N THR A 2 -3.47 20.10 -6.72
CA THR A 2 -4.62 19.86 -5.83
C THR A 2 -4.96 18.37 -5.77
N LEU A 3 -5.81 17.96 -4.83
CA LEU A 3 -6.30 16.58 -4.73
C LEU A 3 -7.08 16.17 -5.99
N GLU A 4 -7.89 17.07 -6.55
CA GLU A 4 -8.65 16.81 -7.79
C GLU A 4 -7.71 16.63 -8.98
N GLU A 5 -6.73 17.52 -9.15
CA GLU A 5 -5.70 17.40 -10.19
C GLU A 5 -4.91 16.09 -10.07
N TYR A 6 -4.53 15.72 -8.85
CA TYR A 6 -3.83 14.45 -8.59
C TYR A 6 -4.72 13.24 -8.92
N THR A 7 -5.98 13.30 -8.52
CA THR A 7 -6.95 12.23 -8.78
C THR A 7 -7.15 12.06 -10.27
N GLN A 8 -7.40 13.15 -11.01
CA GLN A 8 -7.49 13.13 -12.46
C GLN A 8 -6.22 12.61 -13.11
N TYR A 9 -5.03 13.00 -12.62
CA TYR A 9 -3.75 12.48 -13.12
C TYR A 9 -3.60 10.95 -12.93
N ARG A 10 -4.05 10.39 -11.80
CA ARG A 10 -3.95 8.94 -11.53
C ARG A 10 -5.04 8.13 -12.22
N THR A 11 -6.29 8.58 -12.14
CA THR A 11 -7.46 7.81 -12.60
C THR A 11 -7.84 8.15 -14.04
N GLY A 12 -7.45 9.32 -14.56
CA GLY A 12 -7.87 9.84 -15.86
C GLY A 12 -9.25 10.52 -15.83
N THR A 13 -9.85 10.73 -14.65
CA THR A 13 -11.20 11.27 -14.52
C THR A 13 -11.46 11.90 -13.15
N THR A 14 -12.38 12.86 -13.10
CA THR A 14 -12.90 13.46 -11.86
C THR A 14 -14.30 12.92 -11.50
N LYS A 15 -14.91 12.09 -12.36
CA LYS A 15 -16.24 11.50 -12.11
C LYS A 15 -16.14 10.35 -11.11
N VAL A 16 -16.80 10.46 -9.96
CA VAL A 16 -16.76 9.48 -8.85
C VAL A 16 -16.96 8.03 -9.29
N PRO A 17 -17.97 7.66 -10.12
CA PRO A 17 -18.15 6.27 -10.54
C PRO A 17 -16.96 5.72 -11.33
N LEU A 18 -16.35 6.55 -12.18
CA LEU A 18 -15.19 6.17 -12.97
C LEU A 18 -13.91 6.16 -12.12
N ILE A 19 -13.81 7.02 -11.11
CA ILE A 19 -12.74 6.97 -10.10
C ILE A 19 -12.77 5.61 -9.41
N ILE A 20 -13.93 5.20 -8.88
CA ILE A 20 -14.09 3.92 -8.19
C ILE A 20 -13.70 2.76 -9.10
N ARG A 21 -14.25 2.72 -10.33
CA ARG A 21 -13.90 1.69 -11.31
C ARG A 21 -12.39 1.64 -11.59
N ASN A 22 -11.78 2.79 -11.86
CA ASN A 22 -10.37 2.86 -12.24
C ASN A 22 -9.45 2.59 -11.04
N MET A 23 -9.88 2.93 -9.83
CA MET A 23 -9.19 2.65 -8.57
C MET A 23 -9.09 1.15 -8.30
N PHE A 24 -10.10 0.35 -8.68
CA PHE A 24 -10.03 -1.10 -8.57
C PHE A 24 -9.43 -1.78 -9.79
N PHE A 25 -9.54 -1.21 -10.99
CA PHE A 25 -9.00 -1.84 -12.20
C PHE A 25 -7.50 -1.58 -12.40
N LYS A 26 -7.07 -0.30 -12.36
CA LYS A 26 -5.70 0.11 -12.70
C LYS A 26 -4.61 -0.53 -11.83
N PRO A 27 -4.78 -0.76 -10.52
CA PRO A 27 -3.73 -1.37 -9.70
C PRO A 27 -3.35 -2.76 -10.20
N PHE A 28 -4.33 -3.62 -10.51
CA PHE A 28 -4.09 -5.01 -10.90
C PHE A 28 -3.53 -5.16 -12.33
N VAL A 29 -3.72 -4.16 -13.17
CA VAL A 29 -3.11 -4.13 -14.53
C VAL A 29 -1.79 -3.37 -14.57
N SER A 30 -1.34 -2.84 -13.43
CA SER A 30 -0.12 -2.03 -13.34
C SER A 30 1.15 -2.85 -13.60
N SER A 31 2.20 -2.17 -14.05
CA SER A 31 3.47 -2.78 -14.48
C SER A 31 4.39 -3.23 -13.34
N SER A 32 4.07 -2.93 -12.08
CA SER A 32 4.92 -3.30 -10.94
C SER A 32 4.11 -3.29 -9.64
N PHE A 33 4.56 -4.02 -8.61
CA PHE A 33 3.92 -3.96 -7.29
C PHE A 33 3.95 -2.57 -6.68
N ARG A 34 4.94 -1.75 -7.02
CA ARG A 34 4.99 -0.36 -6.57
C ARG A 34 3.92 0.52 -7.25
N ASP A 35 3.68 0.29 -8.54
CA ASP A 35 2.66 1.04 -9.29
C ASP A 35 1.24 0.71 -8.83
N PHE A 36 0.99 -0.52 -8.35
CA PHE A 36 -0.27 -0.91 -7.73
C PHE A 36 -0.76 0.13 -6.72
N TRP A 37 0.11 0.52 -5.78
CA TRP A 37 -0.22 1.44 -4.69
C TRP A 37 -0.39 2.89 -5.15
N LYS A 38 0.09 3.26 -6.34
CA LYS A 38 -0.18 4.58 -6.92
C LYS A 38 -1.64 4.74 -7.36
N TYR A 39 -2.32 3.61 -7.65
CA TYR A 39 -3.69 3.59 -8.18
C TYR A 39 -4.72 3.09 -7.17
N TRP A 40 -4.34 2.26 -6.19
CA TRP A 40 -5.27 1.56 -5.29
C TRP A 40 -6.18 2.48 -4.48
N ASN A 41 -5.68 3.65 -4.08
CA ASN A 41 -6.46 4.68 -3.43
C ASN A 41 -5.83 6.04 -3.72
N PRO A 42 -6.25 6.75 -4.79
CA PRO A 42 -5.64 8.01 -5.20
C PRO A 42 -5.73 9.08 -4.11
N SER A 43 -6.85 9.16 -3.39
CA SER A 43 -7.02 10.16 -2.33
C SER A 43 -6.06 9.92 -1.17
N TRP A 44 -5.98 8.68 -0.68
CA TRP A 44 -5.03 8.33 0.37
C TRP A 44 -3.57 8.46 -0.09
N GLY A 45 -3.29 8.04 -1.33
CA GLY A 45 -1.98 8.16 -1.95
C GLY A 45 -1.53 9.62 -2.13
N TYR A 46 -2.45 10.57 -2.33
CA TYR A 46 -2.14 12.00 -2.34
C TYR A 46 -1.59 12.45 -0.99
N PHE A 47 -2.31 12.14 0.11
CA PHE A 47 -1.86 12.53 1.44
C PHE A 47 -0.53 11.90 1.81
N LEU A 48 -0.39 10.59 1.59
CA LEU A 48 0.87 9.89 1.83
C LEU A 48 2.02 10.47 1.00
N LEU A 49 1.80 10.81 -0.28
CA LEU A 49 2.86 11.34 -1.13
C LEU A 49 3.34 12.71 -0.65
N PHE A 50 2.43 13.64 -0.40
CA PHE A 50 2.78 15.04 -0.13
C PHE A 50 3.10 15.32 1.34
N TYR A 51 2.50 14.59 2.29
CA TYR A 51 2.65 14.84 3.72
C TYR A 51 3.49 13.79 4.45
N CYS A 52 3.77 12.63 3.83
CA CYS A 52 4.65 11.62 4.41
C CYS A 52 5.89 11.40 3.53
N TYR A 53 5.73 10.78 2.36
CA TYR A 53 6.84 10.32 1.54
C TYR A 53 7.78 11.44 1.10
N LYS A 54 7.25 12.56 0.57
CA LYS A 54 8.09 13.69 0.11
C LYS A 54 8.89 14.32 1.28
N PRO A 55 8.27 14.69 2.41
CA PRO A 55 9.01 15.15 3.59
C PRO A 55 10.03 14.13 4.10
N ILE A 56 9.68 12.85 4.23
CA ILE A 56 10.63 11.83 4.71
C ILE A 56 11.81 11.69 3.74
N ARG A 57 11.56 11.79 2.42
CA ARG A 57 12.59 11.64 1.40
C ARG A 57 13.62 12.77 1.40
N THR A 58 13.36 13.91 2.02
CA THR A 58 14.40 14.95 2.17
C THR A 58 15.50 14.54 3.16
N PHE A 59 15.22 13.59 4.06
CA PHE A 59 16.15 13.13 5.09
C PHE A 59 16.63 11.69 4.88
N PHE A 60 15.77 10.81 4.40
CA PHE A 60 16.04 9.37 4.31
C PHE A 60 16.12 8.87 2.87
N PRO A 61 16.92 7.84 2.55
CA PRO A 61 16.98 7.24 1.22
C PRO A 61 15.63 6.65 0.78
N HIS A 62 15.53 6.28 -0.51
CA HIS A 62 14.27 5.81 -1.10
C HIS A 62 13.65 4.62 -0.35
N TRP A 63 14.46 3.61 -0.04
CA TRP A 63 14.00 2.39 0.63
C TRP A 63 13.41 2.70 2.01
N ALA A 64 14.11 3.52 2.81
CA ALA A 64 13.66 3.91 4.14
C ALA A 64 12.38 4.75 4.06
N SER A 65 12.32 5.70 3.12
CA SER A 65 11.15 6.55 2.92
C SER A 65 9.91 5.75 2.54
N LEU A 66 10.07 4.71 1.71
CA LEU A 66 8.98 3.82 1.33
C LEU A 66 8.48 3.04 2.55
N ILE A 67 9.38 2.37 3.29
CA ILE A 67 9.02 1.59 4.48
C ILE A 67 8.30 2.46 5.50
N ILE A 68 8.85 3.63 5.85
CA ILE A 68 8.25 4.53 6.84
C ILE A 68 6.86 5.00 6.37
N THR A 69 6.69 5.31 5.08
CA THR A 69 5.37 5.71 4.55
C THR A 69 4.35 4.58 4.66
N PHE A 70 4.75 3.33 4.37
CA PHE A 70 3.89 2.16 4.54
C PHE A 70 3.56 1.90 6.01
N LEU A 71 4.52 2.04 6.92
CA LEU A 71 4.29 1.91 8.36
C LEU A 71 3.30 2.96 8.87
N ILE A 72 3.47 4.23 8.50
CA ILE A 72 2.52 5.30 8.85
C ILE A 72 1.13 4.95 8.33
N SER A 73 1.03 4.55 7.06
CA SER A 73 -0.23 4.13 6.46
C SER A 73 -0.87 2.98 7.24
N GLY A 74 -0.11 1.94 7.59
CA GLY A 74 -0.62 0.78 8.33
C GLY A 74 -1.07 1.14 9.74
N LEU A 75 -0.33 2.00 10.44
CA LEU A 75 -0.69 2.50 11.77
C LEU A 75 -2.03 3.22 11.75
N PHE A 76 -2.32 4.05 10.74
CA PHE A 76 -3.62 4.70 10.60
C PHE A 76 -4.78 3.69 10.46
N HIS A 77 -4.55 2.53 9.83
CA HIS A 77 -5.56 1.49 9.73
C HIS A 77 -5.74 0.75 11.06
N ASP A 78 -4.65 0.40 11.74
CA ASP A 78 -4.70 -0.33 13.00
C ASP A 78 -5.24 0.52 14.16
N ILE A 79 -5.00 1.83 14.16
CA ILE A 79 -5.46 2.77 15.19
C ILE A 79 -6.97 2.65 15.44
N ILE A 80 -7.76 2.43 14.38
CA ILE A 80 -9.21 2.29 14.46
C ILE A 80 -9.62 1.07 15.29
N HIS A 81 -8.78 0.03 15.33
CA HIS A 81 -9.03 -1.20 16.09
C HIS A 81 -8.30 -1.25 17.44
N ILE A 82 -7.06 -0.76 17.49
CA ILE A 82 -6.21 -0.79 18.69
C ILE A 82 -6.74 0.17 19.74
N ILE A 83 -7.08 1.43 19.39
CA ILE A 83 -7.51 2.42 20.39
C ILE A 83 -8.76 1.95 21.15
N PRO A 84 -9.86 1.50 20.50
CA PRO A 84 -11.03 1.05 21.25
C PRO A 84 -10.77 -0.18 22.12
N ARG A 85 -9.91 -1.11 21.69
CA ARG A 85 -9.58 -2.30 22.47
C ARG A 85 -8.69 -1.97 23.68
N LEU A 86 -7.70 -1.12 23.47
CA LEU A 86 -6.84 -0.63 24.54
C LEU A 86 -7.65 0.14 25.59
N MET A 87 -8.54 1.05 25.16
CA MET A 87 -9.37 1.85 26.07
C MET A 87 -10.41 1.01 26.84
N LYS A 88 -11.00 -0.02 26.21
CA LYS A 88 -12.07 -0.82 26.84
C LYS A 88 -11.55 -2.00 27.66
N LYS A 89 -10.43 -2.59 27.26
CA LYS A 89 -9.94 -3.86 27.82
C LYS A 89 -8.50 -3.80 28.35
N GLY A 90 -7.75 -2.72 28.08
CA GLY A 90 -6.33 -2.64 28.43
C GLY A 90 -5.44 -3.60 27.62
N GLU A 91 -5.99 -4.23 26.58
CA GLU A 91 -5.29 -5.23 25.78
C GLU A 91 -4.54 -4.57 24.63
N LEU A 92 -3.22 -4.78 24.58
CA LEU A 92 -2.43 -4.46 23.40
C LEU A 92 -2.65 -5.56 22.36
N VAL A 93 -3.17 -5.19 21.19
CA VAL A 93 -3.46 -6.12 20.09
C VAL A 93 -2.31 -6.09 19.10
N PHE A 94 -2.01 -7.24 18.49
CA PHE A 94 -1.07 -7.31 17.38
C PHE A 94 -1.46 -6.33 16.25
N PRO A 95 -0.56 -5.41 15.84
CA PRO A 95 -0.84 -4.41 14.80
C PRO A 95 -0.76 -5.03 13.40
N PHE A 96 -1.77 -5.82 13.07
CA PHE A 96 -1.77 -6.69 11.89
C PHE A 96 -1.53 -5.93 10.58
N ILE A 97 -2.23 -4.81 10.35
CA ILE A 97 -2.13 -4.09 9.07
C ILE A 97 -0.76 -3.40 8.95
N THR A 98 -0.21 -2.89 10.05
CA THR A 98 1.12 -2.28 10.10
C THR A 98 2.20 -3.30 9.75
N VAL A 99 2.15 -4.50 10.35
CA VAL A 99 3.11 -5.58 10.03
C VAL A 99 2.92 -6.05 8.59
N TRP A 100 1.68 -6.17 8.12
CA TRP A 100 1.43 -6.54 6.72
C TRP A 100 2.01 -5.51 5.74
N PHE A 101 1.83 -4.22 6.02
CA PHE A 101 2.36 -3.13 5.18
C PHE A 101 3.89 -3.06 5.23
N LEU A 102 4.51 -3.39 6.37
CA LEU A 102 5.96 -3.58 6.45
C LEU A 102 6.41 -4.68 5.48
N ILE A 103 5.81 -5.86 5.56
CA ILE A 103 6.15 -7.01 4.70
C ILE A 103 5.94 -6.64 3.22
N ILE A 104 4.83 -5.98 2.88
CA ILE A 104 4.57 -5.48 1.53
C ILE A 104 5.65 -4.48 1.08
N SER A 105 6.07 -3.56 1.93
CA SER A 105 7.08 -2.57 1.54
C SER A 105 8.44 -3.21 1.27
N ILE A 106 8.83 -4.21 2.07
CA ILE A 106 10.05 -5.00 1.86
C ILE A 106 9.97 -5.77 0.55
N GLY A 107 8.85 -6.45 0.29
CA GLY A 107 8.67 -7.19 -0.96
C GLY A 107 8.69 -6.29 -2.20
N ILE A 108 8.12 -5.09 -2.12
CA ILE A 108 8.23 -4.08 -3.20
C ILE A 108 9.70 -3.72 -3.44
N LEU A 109 10.46 -3.38 -2.40
CA LEU A 109 11.86 -3.01 -2.53
C LEU A 109 12.72 -4.15 -3.08
N LEU A 110 12.44 -5.38 -2.65
CA LEU A 110 13.11 -6.57 -3.19
C LEU A 110 12.83 -6.73 -4.69
N THR A 111 11.58 -6.54 -5.11
CA THR A 111 11.23 -6.63 -6.54
C THR A 111 11.84 -5.49 -7.37
N GLU A 112 11.94 -4.28 -6.81
CA GLU A 112 12.65 -3.16 -7.45
C GLU A 112 14.16 -3.45 -7.56
N TYR A 113 14.77 -3.99 -6.50
CA TYR A 113 16.19 -4.38 -6.49
C TYR A 113 16.49 -5.48 -7.52
N LEU A 114 15.62 -6.48 -7.62
CA LEU A 114 15.70 -7.57 -8.60
C LEU A 114 15.24 -7.17 -10.02
N GLN A 115 14.82 -5.91 -10.20
CA GLN A 115 14.30 -5.37 -11.47
C GLN A 115 13.14 -6.18 -12.05
N ILE A 116 12.30 -6.75 -11.17
CA ILE A 116 11.10 -7.49 -11.56
C ILE A 116 10.00 -6.50 -11.92
N ASP A 117 9.60 -6.50 -13.19
CA ASP A 117 8.45 -5.75 -13.67
C ASP A 117 7.57 -6.60 -14.61
N PHE A 118 6.35 -6.13 -14.84
CA PHE A 118 5.35 -6.79 -15.66
C PHE A 118 5.17 -6.13 -17.03
N LYS A 119 6.09 -5.25 -17.45
CA LYS A 119 5.92 -4.48 -18.71
C LYS A 119 5.80 -5.39 -19.92
N LYS A 120 6.61 -6.46 -19.95
CA LYS A 120 6.60 -7.49 -21.01
C LYS A 120 5.52 -8.56 -20.81
N THR A 121 4.89 -8.62 -19.64
CA THR A 121 3.82 -9.56 -19.32
C THR A 121 2.51 -9.07 -19.88
N ASN A 122 1.73 -9.97 -20.49
CA ASN A 122 0.37 -9.67 -20.93
C ASN A 122 -0.47 -9.18 -19.74
N VAL A 123 -1.17 -8.06 -19.96
CA VAL A 123 -1.95 -7.33 -18.96
C VAL A 123 -2.97 -8.24 -18.26
N MET A 124 -3.54 -9.22 -18.96
CA MET A 124 -4.55 -10.13 -18.41
C MET A 124 -4.00 -11.04 -17.29
N PHE A 125 -2.70 -11.31 -17.27
CA PHE A 125 -2.08 -12.14 -16.23
C PHE A 125 -1.54 -11.33 -15.04
N ARG A 126 -1.38 -10.01 -15.19
CA ARG A 126 -0.90 -9.13 -14.11
C ARG A 126 -1.72 -9.21 -12.82
N PRO A 127 -3.06 -9.31 -12.87
CA PRO A 127 -3.87 -9.47 -11.66
C PRO A 127 -3.49 -10.69 -10.83
N ILE A 128 -3.10 -11.80 -11.46
CA ILE A 128 -2.69 -13.03 -10.76
C ILE A 128 -1.44 -12.79 -9.92
N PHE A 129 -0.45 -12.08 -10.47
CA PHE A 129 0.78 -11.75 -9.74
C PHE A 129 0.50 -10.80 -8.57
N HIS A 130 -0.29 -9.74 -8.79
CA HIS A 130 -0.68 -8.80 -7.74
C HIS A 130 -1.49 -9.46 -6.63
N LEU A 131 -2.49 -10.28 -6.98
CA LEU A 131 -3.28 -11.02 -6.00
C LEU A 131 -2.44 -12.06 -5.26
N GLY A 132 -1.63 -12.83 -5.97
CA GLY A 132 -0.73 -13.81 -5.36
C GLY A 132 0.24 -13.17 -4.38
N TYR A 133 0.76 -11.98 -4.71
CA TYR A 133 1.61 -11.20 -3.81
C TYR A 133 0.87 -10.70 -2.57
N LEU A 134 -0.32 -10.12 -2.73
CA LEU A 134 -1.12 -9.64 -1.61
C LEU A 134 -1.55 -10.78 -0.69
N VAL A 135 -2.01 -11.90 -1.27
CA VAL A 135 -2.39 -13.09 -0.52
C VAL A 135 -1.18 -13.72 0.18
N GLY A 136 -0.04 -13.84 -0.50
CA GLY A 136 1.18 -14.40 0.08
C GLY A 136 1.69 -13.58 1.26
N THR A 137 1.75 -12.25 1.12
CA THR A 137 2.14 -11.36 2.22
C THR A 137 1.12 -11.36 3.36
N PHE A 138 -0.17 -11.49 3.06
CA PHE A 138 -1.22 -11.62 4.07
C PHE A 138 -1.10 -12.93 4.86
N ILE A 139 -0.92 -14.06 4.18
CA ILE A 139 -0.72 -15.38 4.82
C ILE A 139 0.53 -15.35 5.71
N LEU A 140 1.64 -14.77 5.22
CA LEU A 140 2.86 -14.62 6.01
C LEU A 140 2.61 -13.77 7.27
N THR A 141 1.90 -12.65 7.13
CA THR A 141 1.54 -11.81 8.29
C THR A 141 0.68 -12.59 9.28
N ARG A 142 -0.30 -13.35 8.80
CA ARG A 142 -1.17 -14.17 9.65
C ARG A 142 -0.42 -15.29 10.36
N TYR A 143 0.56 -15.90 9.69
CA TYR A 143 1.45 -16.87 10.33
C TYR A 143 2.25 -16.22 11.47
N ILE A 144 2.79 -15.01 11.26
CA ILE A 144 3.53 -14.26 12.30
C ILE A 144 2.61 -13.91 13.48
N ASP A 145 1.42 -13.39 13.21
CA ASP A 145 0.39 -13.07 14.21
C ASP A 145 0.07 -14.29 15.10
N LEU A 146 -0.23 -15.43 14.48
CA LEU A 146 -0.50 -16.70 15.18
C LEU A 146 0.72 -17.29 15.91
N SER A 147 1.94 -16.93 15.52
CA SER A 147 3.15 -17.40 16.20
C SER A 147 3.50 -16.55 17.42
N LEU A 148 2.94 -15.33 17.50
CA LEU A 148 3.19 -14.38 18.58
C LEU A 148 2.03 -14.32 19.60
N GLY A 149 0.94 -15.06 19.39
CA GLY A 149 -0.27 -15.10 20.23
C GLY A 149 -1.23 -16.21 19.83
#